data_AF-A0A9P4SIW2-F1
#
_entry.id   AF-A0A9P4SIW2-F1
#
_cell.length_a   1.000
_cell.length_b   1.000
_cell.length_c   1.000
_cell.angle_alpha   90.00
_cell.angle_beta   90.00
_cell.angle_gamma   90.00
#
_symmetry.space_group_name_H-M   'P 1'
#
loop_
_entity.id
_entity.type
_entity.pdbx_description
1 polymer ?
#
loop_
_entity_poly.entity_id
_entity_poly.type
_entity_poly.pdbx_seq_one_letter_code
_entity_poly.pdbx_strand_id
1 'polypeptide(L)'
;MLNKRDEQRSRILIMESRLLLGICDPRGILRQGECYVRVTMDVDGQPQTLKNAEVLVTRNPCLHPGDLQKFKTVHYPELSHLVDCIVFPTQGKRPSADMMSGGDLDGDKCKEIPYPCILNFLTFAVVFVCWDPDLVPSTVSEPAEYPAAKEHVTFKAVTEEDRIEFFARYSNASLGRVKNLFLDWARLKGPMSAECQQLNRLFSQCVDGNRIRVPPQLEDPPKPGPDQPEFVLDILHESGTQIIKNRIDFSENTYSFDDMQFLLSKNHVAMSEFELILIALRWCAANDYDFVDLLPYFDFNSLSDEQKAWTLGKVPPTMESSCLVMNAMLQSNLVDSQELSQFKLHYPGLRWKRVFDSSRDRMGSFMSATNQILELFHKKMIILKVDQRLTVALYIPNKIEKRTESVVDSSVRVFALPRSQGSDSAQYRVVPTKKNYRVYCDDTTFQLYNDKRADTWIFLNRAAADRSSYQNIPSRGDQRRQKQQTIDAGINHEFVASIALNKISEPIRRHVGRLNRAGIQAAVCILIG
;
A
#
# COMPACT_ATOMS: atom_id res chain seq x y z
N MET A 1 -3.85 -19.03 4.71
CA MET A 1 -5.01 -18.15 4.42
C MET A 1 -5.48 -17.42 5.67
N LEU A 2 -4.55 -16.86 6.45
CA LEU A 2 -4.84 -16.05 7.63
C LEU A 2 -4.18 -14.69 7.40
N ASN A 3 -4.90 -13.60 7.65
CA ASN A 3 -4.30 -12.28 7.72
C ASN A 3 -3.51 -12.14 9.04
N LYS A 4 -2.75 -11.06 9.25
CA LYS A 4 -2.08 -10.68 10.52
C LYS A 4 -2.99 -10.63 11.76
N ARG A 5 -4.28 -10.94 11.61
CA ARG A 5 -5.35 -10.89 12.62
C ARG A 5 -6.10 -12.22 12.75
N ASP A 6 -5.58 -13.31 12.17
CA ASP A 6 -6.23 -14.62 12.17
C ASP A 6 -7.62 -14.65 11.51
N GLU A 7 -7.92 -13.66 10.66
CA GLU A 7 -9.18 -13.59 9.92
C GLU A 7 -9.23 -14.65 8.81
N GLN A 8 -10.31 -15.43 8.76
CA GLN A 8 -10.63 -16.38 7.69
C GLN A 8 -10.81 -15.62 6.36
N ARG A 9 -9.77 -15.64 5.51
CA ARG A 9 -9.82 -15.09 4.15
C ARG A 9 -9.46 -16.18 3.14
N SER A 10 -10.49 -16.87 2.66
CA SER A 10 -10.36 -17.90 1.62
C SER A 10 -10.27 -17.25 0.24
N ARG A 11 -9.06 -16.95 -0.21
CA ARG A 11 -8.80 -16.50 -1.60
C ARG A 11 -8.51 -17.72 -2.46
N ILE A 12 -9.43 -18.06 -3.34
CA ILE A 12 -9.30 -19.18 -4.27
C ILE A 12 -8.86 -18.64 -5.62
N LEU A 13 -7.78 -19.17 -6.16
CA LEU A 13 -7.30 -18.80 -7.50
C LEU A 13 -8.18 -19.50 -8.54
N ILE A 14 -8.85 -18.71 -9.37
CA ILE A 14 -9.64 -19.19 -10.50
C ILE A 14 -8.96 -18.70 -11.78
N MET A 15 -8.32 -19.61 -12.50
CA MET A 15 -7.51 -19.29 -13.68
C MET A 15 -8.35 -18.69 -14.82
N GLU A 16 -9.55 -19.24 -15.01
CA GLU A 16 -10.52 -18.85 -16.04
C GLU A 16 -11.47 -17.74 -15.54
N SER A 17 -10.91 -16.74 -14.88
CA SER A 17 -11.65 -15.57 -14.41
C SER A 17 -10.85 -14.27 -14.48
N ARG A 18 -11.52 -13.14 -14.68
CA ARG A 18 -10.91 -11.80 -14.67
C ARG A 18 -11.83 -10.77 -14.04
N LEU A 19 -11.22 -9.73 -13.45
CA LEU A 19 -11.92 -8.49 -13.13
C LEU A 19 -11.82 -7.57 -14.34
N LEU A 20 -12.96 -7.32 -14.99
CA LEU A 20 -13.03 -6.56 -16.24
C LEU A 20 -13.87 -5.30 -16.05
N LEU A 21 -13.62 -4.31 -16.91
CA LEU A 21 -14.46 -3.13 -16.99
C LEU A 21 -15.71 -3.44 -17.83
N GLY A 22 -16.87 -3.17 -17.26
CA GLY A 22 -18.16 -3.22 -17.93
C GLY A 22 -18.41 -1.95 -18.75
N ILE A 23 -18.84 -2.14 -19.99
CA ILE A 23 -19.20 -1.07 -20.92
C ILE A 23 -20.51 -1.37 -21.64
N CYS A 24 -21.26 -0.33 -21.98
CA CYS A 24 -22.42 -0.43 -22.86
C CYS A 24 -21.97 -0.72 -24.30
N ASP A 25 -22.75 -1.52 -25.02
CA ASP A 25 -22.60 -1.67 -26.46
C ASP A 25 -22.83 -0.33 -27.19
N PRO A 26 -21.80 0.28 -27.79
CA PRO A 26 -21.92 1.57 -28.47
C PRO A 26 -22.66 1.48 -29.80
N ARG A 27 -22.81 0.27 -30.38
CA ARG A 27 -23.43 0.05 -31.68
C ARG A 27 -24.82 -0.59 -31.58
N GLY A 28 -25.19 -1.10 -30.40
CA GLY A 28 -26.47 -1.75 -30.16
C GLY A 28 -26.67 -3.01 -31.01
N ILE A 29 -25.61 -3.79 -31.22
CA ILE A 29 -25.61 -5.05 -31.97
C ILE A 29 -25.85 -6.28 -31.08
N LEU A 30 -25.53 -6.19 -29.78
CA LEU A 30 -25.71 -7.28 -28.82
C LEU A 30 -27.18 -7.43 -28.40
N ARG A 31 -27.66 -8.68 -28.37
CA ARG A 31 -29.02 -9.01 -27.91
C ARG A 31 -29.07 -9.23 -26.41
N GLN A 32 -30.27 -9.19 -25.82
CA GLN A 32 -30.46 -9.50 -24.41
C GLN A 32 -29.96 -10.92 -24.09
N GLY A 33 -29.10 -11.03 -23.07
CA GLY A 33 -28.46 -12.29 -22.66
C GLY A 33 -27.13 -12.61 -23.38
N GLU A 34 -26.75 -11.82 -24.38
CA GLU A 34 -25.45 -11.89 -25.03
C GLU A 34 -24.46 -10.87 -24.42
N CYS A 35 -23.17 -11.18 -24.44
CA CYS A 35 -22.11 -10.24 -24.11
C CYS A 35 -20.91 -10.42 -25.05
N TYR A 36 -20.07 -9.40 -25.14
CA TYR A 36 -18.78 -9.51 -25.84
C TYR A 36 -17.65 -9.36 -24.82
N VAL A 37 -16.72 -10.32 -24.80
CA VAL A 37 -15.59 -10.34 -23.88
C VAL A 37 -14.31 -10.62 -24.64
N ARG A 38 -13.33 -9.73 -24.51
CA ARG A 38 -11.99 -9.89 -25.07
C ARG A 38 -10.97 -9.57 -23.99
N VAL A 39 -10.12 -10.53 -23.68
CA VAL A 39 -9.15 -10.46 -22.58
C VAL A 39 -7.75 -10.74 -23.10
N THR A 40 -6.78 -10.00 -22.58
CA THR A 40 -5.37 -10.27 -22.80
C THR A 40 -4.96 -11.50 -21.99
N MET A 41 -4.49 -12.55 -22.67
CA MET A 41 -4.09 -13.80 -22.02
C MET A 41 -2.68 -13.70 -21.45
N ASP A 42 -2.47 -14.23 -20.24
CA ASP A 42 -1.18 -14.13 -19.53
C ASP A 42 -0.06 -14.94 -20.22
N VAL A 43 -0.41 -15.99 -20.97
CA VAL A 43 0.55 -16.92 -21.59
C VAL A 43 1.27 -16.28 -22.77
N ASP A 44 0.52 -15.64 -23.68
CA ASP A 44 1.05 -15.09 -24.93
C ASP A 44 1.06 -13.55 -24.96
N GLY A 45 0.46 -12.89 -23.97
CA GLY A 45 0.25 -11.44 -23.94
C GLY A 45 -0.66 -10.94 -25.06
N GLN A 46 -1.35 -11.84 -25.77
CA GLN A 46 -2.21 -11.50 -26.90
C GLN A 46 -3.69 -11.40 -26.48
N PRO A 47 -4.43 -10.44 -27.03
CA PRO A 47 -5.86 -10.32 -26.77
C PRO A 47 -6.65 -11.41 -27.50
N GLN A 48 -7.37 -12.22 -26.73
CA GLN A 48 -8.23 -13.28 -27.20
C GLN A 48 -9.70 -12.96 -26.89
N THR A 49 -10.56 -13.13 -27.89
CA THR A 49 -12.01 -13.01 -27.70
C THR A 49 -12.57 -14.35 -27.25
N LEU A 50 -13.37 -14.34 -26.18
CA LEU A 50 -14.13 -15.51 -25.76
C LEU A 50 -15.28 -15.72 -26.76
N LYS A 51 -15.38 -16.92 -27.33
CA LYS A 51 -16.34 -17.25 -28.38
C LYS A 51 -17.24 -18.39 -27.93
N ASN A 52 -18.56 -18.19 -27.99
CA ASN A 52 -19.56 -19.21 -27.73
C ASN A 52 -19.44 -19.89 -26.35
N ALA A 53 -18.83 -19.23 -25.36
CA ALA A 53 -18.75 -19.68 -23.98
C ALA A 53 -19.89 -19.06 -23.15
N GLU A 54 -20.36 -19.79 -22.15
CA GLU A 54 -21.20 -19.23 -21.08
C GLU A 54 -20.29 -18.59 -20.05
N VAL A 55 -20.63 -17.37 -19.62
CA VAL A 55 -19.86 -16.64 -18.62
C VAL A 55 -20.73 -16.21 -17.47
N LEU A 56 -20.22 -16.40 -16.26
CA LEU A 56 -20.78 -15.91 -15.02
C LEU A 56 -20.23 -14.52 -14.76
N VAL A 57 -21.12 -13.56 -14.52
CA VAL A 57 -20.77 -12.16 -14.28
C VAL A 57 -21.44 -11.69 -13.00
N THR A 58 -20.68 -11.00 -12.14
CA THR A 58 -21.22 -10.41 -10.92
C THR A 58 -20.43 -9.19 -10.46
N ARG A 59 -21.03 -8.38 -9.58
CA ARG A 59 -20.42 -7.24 -8.91
C ARG A 59 -20.22 -7.57 -7.43
N ASN A 60 -19.10 -7.13 -6.87
CA ASN A 60 -18.85 -7.23 -5.44
C ASN A 60 -19.33 -5.93 -4.76
N PRO A 61 -20.15 -5.99 -3.68
CA PRO A 61 -20.67 -7.18 -2.99
C PRO A 61 -21.87 -7.84 -3.69
N CYS A 62 -21.90 -9.17 -3.66
CA CYS A 62 -23.01 -10.00 -4.14
C CYS A 62 -23.74 -10.57 -2.92
N LEU A 63 -24.99 -10.16 -2.70
CA LEU A 63 -25.81 -10.59 -1.56
C LEU A 63 -27.01 -11.41 -2.02
N HIS A 64 -27.61 -11.06 -3.15
CA HIS A 64 -28.68 -11.85 -3.75
C HIS A 64 -28.10 -12.94 -4.66
N PRO A 65 -28.62 -14.18 -4.61
CA PRO A 65 -28.21 -15.22 -5.57
C PRO A 65 -28.45 -14.82 -7.04
N GLY A 66 -29.46 -13.99 -7.29
CA GLY A 66 -29.72 -13.41 -8.61
C GLY A 66 -28.79 -12.24 -9.00
N ASP A 67 -27.87 -11.78 -8.15
CA ASP A 67 -26.83 -10.82 -8.57
C ASP A 67 -25.71 -11.50 -9.39
N LEU A 68 -25.71 -12.85 -9.40
CA LEU A 68 -24.92 -13.67 -10.30
C LEU A 68 -25.69 -13.81 -11.60
N GLN A 69 -25.22 -13.17 -12.66
CA GLN A 69 -25.86 -13.19 -13.96
C GLN A 69 -25.06 -14.05 -14.93
N LYS A 70 -25.77 -14.79 -15.80
CA LYS A 70 -25.14 -15.61 -16.84
C LYS A 70 -25.37 -14.99 -18.21
N PHE A 71 -24.30 -14.87 -18.98
CA PHE A 71 -24.32 -14.35 -20.34
C PHE A 71 -23.68 -15.32 -21.31
N LYS A 72 -24.09 -15.25 -22.58
CA LYS A 72 -23.44 -15.98 -23.67
C LYS A 72 -22.47 -15.06 -24.40
N THR A 73 -21.21 -15.47 -24.50
CA THR A 73 -20.21 -14.72 -25.26
C THR A 73 -20.41 -14.88 -26.75
N VAL A 74 -20.51 -13.76 -27.45
CA VAL A 74 -20.66 -13.68 -28.90
C VAL A 74 -19.54 -12.86 -29.50
N HIS A 75 -19.11 -13.22 -30.70
CA HIS A 75 -18.01 -12.54 -31.39
C HIS A 75 -18.55 -11.69 -32.53
N TYR A 76 -18.39 -10.37 -32.40
CA TYR A 76 -18.67 -9.40 -33.44
C TYR A 76 -17.37 -8.66 -33.83
N PRO A 77 -16.91 -8.73 -35.10
CA PRO A 77 -15.72 -8.02 -35.56
C PRO A 77 -15.76 -6.51 -35.29
N GLU A 78 -16.95 -5.92 -35.25
CA GLU A 78 -17.20 -4.50 -34.97
C GLU A 78 -16.73 -4.08 -33.58
N LEU A 79 -16.71 -5.02 -32.62
CA LEU A 79 -16.28 -4.80 -31.22
C LEU A 79 -14.83 -5.26 -30.98
N SER A 80 -14.10 -5.69 -32.02
CA SER A 80 -12.73 -6.21 -31.91
C SER A 80 -11.72 -5.25 -31.26
N HIS A 81 -11.97 -3.94 -31.38
CA HIS A 81 -11.16 -2.86 -30.82
C HIS A 81 -11.31 -2.71 -29.29
N LEU A 82 -12.35 -3.31 -28.70
CA LEU A 82 -12.61 -3.29 -27.26
C LEU A 82 -11.88 -4.48 -26.63
N VAL A 83 -10.85 -4.20 -25.82
CA VAL A 83 -9.95 -5.17 -25.18
C VAL A 83 -9.91 -4.92 -23.68
N ASP A 84 -9.82 -5.99 -22.89
CA ASP A 84 -9.81 -5.99 -21.42
C ASP A 84 -11.08 -5.39 -20.79
N CYS A 85 -12.20 -5.63 -21.46
CA CYS A 85 -13.52 -5.18 -21.06
C CYS A 85 -14.60 -6.19 -21.46
N ILE A 86 -15.73 -6.12 -20.76
CA ILE A 86 -16.97 -6.80 -21.10
C ILE A 86 -18.00 -5.80 -21.61
N VAL A 87 -18.58 -6.09 -22.77
CA VAL A 87 -19.61 -5.27 -23.39
C VAL A 87 -20.97 -5.88 -23.11
N PHE A 88 -21.84 -5.09 -22.48
CA PHE A 88 -23.22 -5.45 -22.18
C PHE A 88 -24.18 -4.93 -23.25
N PRO A 89 -25.29 -5.65 -23.51
CA PRO A 89 -26.28 -5.23 -24.48
C PRO A 89 -27.00 -3.98 -23.98
N THR A 90 -27.24 -3.05 -24.90
CA THR A 90 -28.09 -1.87 -24.67
C THR A 90 -29.56 -2.14 -24.99
N GLN A 91 -29.86 -3.31 -25.56
CA GLN A 91 -31.21 -3.77 -25.85
C GLN A 91 -31.77 -4.60 -24.68
N GLY A 92 -33.04 -4.35 -24.32
CA GLY A 92 -33.74 -5.13 -23.29
C GLY A 92 -34.67 -4.27 -22.43
N LYS A 93 -35.37 -4.92 -21.48
CA LYS A 93 -36.29 -4.24 -20.55
C LYS A 93 -35.58 -3.60 -19.34
N ARG A 94 -34.43 -4.18 -18.94
CA ARG A 94 -33.66 -3.79 -17.76
C ARG A 94 -32.17 -3.84 -18.09
N PRO A 95 -31.36 -2.83 -17.73
CA PRO A 95 -29.91 -2.83 -17.98
C PRO A 95 -29.22 -4.01 -17.27
N SER A 96 -28.22 -4.63 -17.92
CA SER A 96 -27.49 -5.76 -17.34
C SER A 96 -26.74 -5.40 -16.05
N ALA A 97 -26.19 -4.19 -15.97
CA ALA A 97 -25.50 -3.72 -14.76
C ALA A 97 -26.44 -3.65 -13.54
N ASP A 98 -27.68 -3.20 -13.75
CA ASP A 98 -28.68 -3.04 -12.69
C ASP A 98 -29.17 -4.40 -12.14
N MET A 99 -29.12 -5.45 -12.97
CA MET A 99 -29.39 -6.82 -12.52
C MET A 99 -28.33 -7.36 -11.54
N MET A 100 -27.16 -6.71 -11.43
CA MET A 100 -26.06 -7.14 -10.58
C MET A 100 -25.89 -6.15 -9.41
N SER A 101 -26.56 -6.42 -8.29
CA SER A 101 -26.49 -5.59 -7.07
C SER A 101 -26.95 -4.13 -7.27
N GLY A 102 -27.86 -3.87 -8.21
CA GLY A 102 -28.36 -2.51 -8.49
C GLY A 102 -27.28 -1.59 -9.04
N GLY A 103 -26.27 -2.17 -9.68
CA GLY A 103 -25.14 -1.45 -10.20
C GLY A 103 -25.47 -0.65 -11.44
N ASP A 104 -24.65 0.34 -11.69
CA ASP A 104 -24.60 1.10 -12.93
C ASP A 104 -23.22 0.94 -13.56
N LEU A 105 -23.03 1.63 -14.69
CA LEU A 105 -21.76 1.68 -15.40
C LEU A 105 -21.09 3.04 -15.17
N ASP A 106 -21.39 3.73 -14.06
CA ASP A 106 -20.90 5.08 -13.75
C ASP A 106 -19.46 5.10 -13.15
N GLY A 107 -18.94 3.90 -12.92
CA GLY A 107 -17.56 3.58 -12.67
C GLY A 107 -16.94 4.11 -11.38
N ASP A 108 -16.73 3.19 -10.45
CA ASP A 108 -15.72 3.33 -9.42
C ASP A 108 -14.33 3.35 -10.06
N LYS A 109 -13.61 4.47 -9.91
CA LYS A 109 -12.21 4.57 -10.32
C LYS A 109 -11.40 3.51 -9.58
N CYS A 110 -10.97 2.46 -10.30
CA CYS A 110 -9.82 1.66 -9.90
C CYS A 110 -8.63 2.60 -9.68
N LYS A 111 -8.32 2.88 -8.41
CA LYS A 111 -6.95 3.21 -8.04
C LYS A 111 -6.12 1.98 -8.39
N GLU A 112 -5.11 2.19 -9.24
CA GLU A 112 -4.06 1.22 -9.60
C GLU A 112 -4.44 0.21 -10.70
N ILE A 113 -4.51 0.68 -11.94
CA ILE A 113 -4.17 -0.14 -13.12
C ILE A 113 -3.03 0.58 -13.86
N PRO A 114 -1.85 -0.05 -14.07
CA PRO A 114 -0.65 0.60 -14.59
C PRO A 114 -0.55 0.56 -16.12
N TYR A 115 -1.62 0.90 -16.87
CA TYR A 115 -1.55 1.00 -18.34
C TYR A 115 -2.28 2.23 -18.89
N PRO A 116 -1.75 2.87 -19.95
CA PRO A 116 -2.31 4.09 -20.54
C PRO A 116 -3.46 3.74 -21.50
N CYS A 117 -4.70 3.65 -21.00
CA CYS A 117 -5.86 3.45 -21.87
C CYS A 117 -6.51 4.78 -22.26
N ILE A 118 -6.41 5.07 -23.56
CA ILE A 118 -7.07 6.13 -24.32
C ILE A 118 -8.57 5.81 -24.35
N LEU A 119 -9.37 6.39 -23.46
CA LEU A 119 -10.85 6.41 -23.58
C LEU A 119 -11.43 7.49 -22.66
N ASN A 120 -11.25 8.76 -23.05
CA ASN A 120 -12.02 9.86 -22.50
C ASN A 120 -13.41 9.80 -23.14
N PHE A 121 -14.36 9.05 -22.55
CA PHE A 121 -15.84 9.18 -22.65
C PHE A 121 -16.64 7.88 -22.36
N LEU A 122 -16.02 6.84 -21.78
CA LEU A 122 -16.77 5.67 -21.30
C LEU A 122 -16.61 5.58 -19.79
N THR A 123 -17.75 5.42 -19.13
CA THR A 123 -17.85 5.28 -17.68
C THR A 123 -17.82 3.77 -17.38
N PHE A 124 -17.04 3.32 -16.39
CA PHE A 124 -16.58 1.91 -16.31
C PHE A 124 -16.79 1.27 -14.93
N ALA A 125 -17.73 0.34 -14.78
CA ALA A 125 -17.85 -0.46 -13.55
C ALA A 125 -16.99 -1.73 -13.61
N VAL A 126 -16.34 -2.10 -12.50
CA VAL A 126 -15.54 -3.33 -12.42
C VAL A 126 -16.46 -4.50 -12.09
N VAL A 127 -16.43 -5.53 -12.94
CA VAL A 127 -17.21 -6.76 -12.75
C VAL A 127 -16.29 -7.98 -12.75
N PHE A 128 -16.64 -8.97 -11.94
CA PHE A 128 -16.01 -10.28 -11.98
C PHE A 128 -16.64 -11.10 -13.10
N VAL A 129 -15.80 -11.61 -14.00
CA VAL A 129 -16.19 -12.48 -15.12
C VAL A 129 -15.47 -13.80 -14.96
N CYS A 130 -16.22 -14.89 -14.93
CA CYS A 130 -15.71 -16.26 -14.88
C CYS A 130 -16.28 -17.05 -16.05
N TRP A 131 -15.43 -17.80 -16.74
CA TRP A 131 -15.82 -18.67 -17.85
C TRP A 131 -15.44 -20.14 -17.62
N ASP A 132 -15.08 -20.47 -16.38
CA ASP A 132 -14.78 -21.83 -15.94
C ASP A 132 -16.07 -22.68 -15.95
N PRO A 133 -16.14 -23.77 -16.75
CA PRO A 133 -17.33 -24.58 -16.87
C PRO A 133 -17.74 -25.26 -15.55
N ASP A 134 -16.82 -25.47 -14.62
CA ASP A 134 -17.11 -26.09 -13.32
C ASP A 134 -17.75 -25.09 -12.32
N LEU A 135 -17.54 -23.78 -12.55
CA LEU A 135 -18.06 -22.70 -11.69
C LEU A 135 -19.26 -21.98 -12.30
N VAL A 136 -19.48 -22.08 -13.61
CA VAL A 136 -20.65 -21.50 -14.28
C VAL A 136 -21.88 -22.37 -13.97
N PRO A 137 -22.87 -21.87 -13.22
CA PRO A 137 -24.02 -22.68 -12.83
C PRO A 137 -24.95 -22.95 -14.02
N SER A 138 -25.57 -24.13 -14.01
CA SER A 138 -26.58 -24.51 -15.00
C SER A 138 -27.85 -23.67 -14.87
N THR A 139 -28.24 -23.31 -13.66
CA THR A 139 -29.42 -22.50 -13.33
C THR A 139 -29.02 -21.18 -12.65
N VAL A 140 -29.77 -20.13 -12.95
CA VAL A 140 -29.56 -18.78 -12.39
C VAL A 140 -30.87 -18.30 -11.76
N SER A 141 -30.80 -17.65 -10.60
CA SER A 141 -31.97 -17.05 -9.94
C SER A 141 -32.36 -15.72 -10.59
N GLU A 142 -33.63 -15.33 -10.45
CA GLU A 142 -34.09 -14.04 -10.95
C GLU A 142 -33.36 -12.88 -10.23
N PRO A 143 -32.88 -11.86 -10.97
CA PRO A 143 -32.20 -10.72 -10.37
C PRO A 143 -33.13 -9.92 -9.47
N ALA A 144 -32.65 -9.55 -8.28
CA ALA A 144 -33.43 -8.77 -7.32
C ALA A 144 -33.75 -7.37 -7.86
N GLU A 145 -34.85 -6.81 -7.40
CA GLU A 145 -35.20 -5.41 -7.63
C GLU A 145 -34.61 -4.54 -6.52
N TYR A 146 -33.95 -3.46 -6.91
CA TYR A 146 -33.31 -2.49 -6.02
C TYR A 146 -34.01 -1.14 -6.14
N PRO A 147 -35.21 -0.98 -5.56
CA PRO A 147 -35.95 0.27 -5.67
C PRO A 147 -35.24 1.38 -4.87
N ALA A 148 -35.09 2.55 -5.49
CA ALA A 148 -34.58 3.73 -4.81
C ALA A 148 -35.42 4.08 -3.57
N ALA A 149 -34.75 4.57 -2.53
CA ALA A 149 -35.45 5.08 -1.36
C ALA A 149 -36.33 6.27 -1.74
N LYS A 150 -37.50 6.40 -1.11
CA LYS A 150 -38.37 7.57 -1.33
C LYS A 150 -37.71 8.79 -0.71
N GLU A 151 -37.19 9.67 -1.55
CA GLU A 151 -36.66 10.96 -1.10
C GLU A 151 -37.80 11.90 -0.68
N HIS A 152 -37.66 12.50 0.50
CA HIS A 152 -38.56 13.56 0.94
C HIS A 152 -38.17 14.88 0.27
N VAL A 153 -38.74 15.14 -0.91
CA VAL A 153 -38.56 16.41 -1.62
C VAL A 153 -39.10 17.55 -0.76
N THR A 154 -38.22 18.45 -0.36
CA THR A 154 -38.57 19.62 0.46
C THR A 154 -38.35 20.88 -0.37
N PHE A 155 -39.39 21.67 -0.58
CA PHE A 155 -39.33 22.91 -1.38
C PHE A 155 -38.85 24.14 -0.59
N LYS A 156 -38.17 23.94 0.55
CA LYS A 156 -37.62 25.03 1.37
C LYS A 156 -36.21 25.37 0.89
N ALA A 157 -35.80 26.63 1.07
CA ALA A 157 -34.43 27.05 0.80
C ALA A 157 -33.47 26.30 1.75
N VAL A 158 -32.41 25.72 1.20
CA VAL A 158 -31.42 24.91 1.95
C VAL A 158 -30.66 25.82 2.91
N THR A 159 -30.84 25.60 4.21
CA THR A 159 -30.14 26.35 5.27
C THR A 159 -28.78 25.72 5.61
N GLU A 160 -27.98 26.40 6.43
CA GLU A 160 -26.72 25.83 6.93
C GLU A 160 -26.94 24.66 7.89
N GLU A 161 -28.00 24.72 8.69
CA GLU A 161 -28.41 23.65 9.60
C GLU A 161 -28.77 22.37 8.84
N ASP A 162 -29.49 22.48 7.71
CA ASP A 162 -29.83 21.35 6.85
C ASP A 162 -28.57 20.65 6.30
N ARG A 163 -27.53 21.43 5.98
CA ARG A 163 -26.24 20.87 5.52
C ARG A 163 -25.51 20.14 6.64
N ILE A 164 -25.44 20.75 7.82
CA ILE A 164 -24.81 20.13 9.00
C ILE A 164 -25.51 18.82 9.33
N GLU A 165 -26.84 18.82 9.35
CA GLU A 165 -27.64 17.63 9.62
C GLU A 165 -27.43 16.56 8.53
N PHE A 166 -27.41 16.95 7.25
CA PHE A 166 -27.13 16.04 6.15
C PHE A 166 -25.77 15.33 6.31
N PHE A 167 -24.70 16.08 6.61
CA PHE A 167 -23.38 15.50 6.85
C PHE A 167 -23.32 14.66 8.14
N ALA A 168 -24.01 15.08 9.20
CA ALA A 168 -24.09 14.32 10.45
C ALA A 168 -24.85 12.99 10.28
N ARG A 169 -25.76 12.90 9.30
CA ARG A 169 -26.51 11.67 8.98
C ARG A 169 -25.67 10.65 8.22
N TYR A 170 -24.58 11.04 7.57
CA TYR A 170 -23.72 10.14 6.80
C TYR A 170 -22.86 9.27 7.73
N SER A 171 -23.17 7.98 7.86
CA SER A 171 -22.40 7.04 8.69
C SER A 171 -22.20 5.69 7.99
N ASN A 172 -20.93 5.35 7.74
CA ASN A 172 -20.53 4.07 7.14
C ASN A 172 -20.65 2.88 8.11
N ALA A 173 -20.91 3.13 9.41
CA ALA A 173 -20.95 2.07 10.42
C ALA A 173 -22.11 1.08 10.21
N SER A 174 -23.23 1.55 9.66
CA SER A 174 -24.42 0.73 9.41
C SER A 174 -24.19 -0.32 8.33
N LEU A 175 -23.38 -0.03 7.31
CA LEU A 175 -23.13 -0.92 6.18
C LEU A 175 -22.37 -2.19 6.61
N GLY A 176 -21.33 -2.02 7.45
CA GLY A 176 -20.60 -3.14 8.03
C GLY A 176 -21.47 -4.00 8.93
N ARG A 177 -22.34 -3.38 9.74
CA ARG A 177 -23.27 -4.09 10.65
C ARG A 177 -24.26 -4.97 9.87
N VAL A 178 -24.92 -4.43 8.85
CA VAL A 178 -25.89 -5.19 8.03
C VAL A 178 -25.23 -6.35 7.31
N LYS A 179 -24.02 -6.12 6.77
CA LYS A 179 -23.26 -7.20 6.10
C LYS A 179 -22.98 -8.37 7.04
N ASN A 180 -22.55 -8.09 8.27
CA ASN A 180 -22.26 -9.15 9.24
C ASN A 180 -23.54 -9.92 9.62
N LEU A 181 -24.64 -9.20 9.90
CA LEU A 181 -25.93 -9.83 10.17
C LEU A 181 -26.40 -10.69 8.98
N PHE A 182 -26.22 -10.23 7.75
CA PHE A 182 -26.55 -11.00 6.56
C PHE A 182 -25.76 -12.31 6.51
N LEU A 183 -24.46 -12.28 6.78
CA LEU A 183 -23.63 -13.49 6.80
C LEU A 183 -24.07 -14.47 7.88
N ASP A 184 -24.43 -13.98 9.07
CA ASP A 184 -24.93 -14.82 10.17
C ASP A 184 -26.25 -15.50 9.79
N TRP A 185 -27.21 -14.74 9.25
CA TRP A 185 -28.49 -15.30 8.78
C TRP A 185 -28.33 -16.23 7.57
N ALA A 186 -27.41 -15.92 6.66
CA ALA A 186 -27.13 -16.74 5.48
C ALA A 186 -26.51 -18.09 5.86
N ARG A 187 -25.68 -18.13 6.92
CA ARG A 187 -25.18 -19.40 7.50
C ARG A 187 -26.31 -20.23 8.09
N LEU A 188 -27.29 -19.59 8.74
CA LEU A 188 -28.39 -20.28 9.44
C LEU A 188 -29.47 -20.83 8.51
N LYS A 189 -29.98 -19.99 7.59
CA LYS A 189 -31.16 -20.30 6.76
C LYS A 189 -30.91 -20.21 5.26
N GLY A 190 -29.69 -19.87 4.86
CA GLY A 190 -29.34 -19.62 3.46
C GLY A 190 -29.63 -18.19 2.98
N PRO A 191 -29.05 -17.77 1.85
CA PRO A 191 -29.19 -16.43 1.29
C PRO A 191 -30.59 -16.14 0.73
N MET A 192 -31.39 -17.17 0.44
CA MET A 192 -32.77 -17.03 -0.04
C MET A 192 -33.82 -16.87 1.07
N SER A 193 -33.41 -16.89 2.35
CA SER A 193 -34.33 -16.71 3.46
C SER A 193 -34.95 -15.31 3.47
N ALA A 194 -36.17 -15.18 4.01
CA ALA A 194 -36.87 -13.89 4.06
C ALA A 194 -36.06 -12.83 4.83
N GLU A 195 -35.35 -13.27 5.88
CA GLU A 195 -34.45 -12.46 6.69
C GLU A 195 -33.27 -11.91 5.87
N CYS A 196 -32.58 -12.78 5.11
CA CYS A 196 -31.49 -12.38 4.22
C CYS A 196 -31.96 -11.43 3.12
N GLN A 197 -33.14 -11.68 2.56
CA GLN A 197 -33.74 -10.82 1.53
C GLN A 197 -34.08 -9.42 2.07
N GLN A 198 -34.58 -9.35 3.30
CA GLN A 198 -34.83 -8.07 3.95
C GLN A 198 -33.53 -7.32 4.26
N LEU A 199 -32.49 -8.03 4.72
CA LEU A 199 -31.16 -7.46 4.94
C LEU A 199 -30.51 -6.99 3.64
N ASN A 200 -30.70 -7.71 2.52
CA ASN A 200 -30.20 -7.28 1.21
C ASN A 200 -30.81 -5.93 0.78
N ARG A 201 -32.13 -5.75 0.94
CA ARG A 201 -32.81 -4.46 0.67
C ARG A 201 -32.27 -3.33 1.56
N LEU A 202 -32.06 -3.60 2.85
CA LEU A 202 -31.47 -2.62 3.77
C LEU A 202 -30.02 -2.30 3.41
N PHE A 203 -29.26 -3.29 2.93
CA PHE A 203 -27.88 -3.09 2.49
C PHE A 203 -27.81 -2.18 1.27
N SER A 204 -28.65 -2.41 0.25
CA SER A 204 -28.76 -1.53 -0.92
C SER A 204 -29.11 -0.10 -0.51
N GLN A 205 -30.08 0.11 0.37
CA GLN A 205 -30.39 1.45 0.90
C GLN A 205 -29.20 2.11 1.62
N CYS A 206 -28.40 1.33 2.35
CA CYS A 206 -27.18 1.83 2.99
C CYS A 206 -26.11 2.27 2.00
N VAL A 207 -25.94 1.57 0.88
CA VAL A 207 -24.97 1.91 -0.15
C VAL A 207 -25.28 3.30 -0.73
N ASP A 208 -26.57 3.61 -0.91
CA ASP A 208 -27.06 4.91 -1.35
C ASP A 208 -26.99 6.00 -0.27
N GLY A 209 -26.42 5.70 0.90
CA GLY A 209 -26.27 6.65 2.01
C GLY A 209 -27.53 6.88 2.84
N ASN A 210 -28.58 6.07 2.67
CA ASN A 210 -29.80 6.19 3.46
C ASN A 210 -29.61 5.66 4.90
N ARG A 211 -30.25 6.33 5.86
CA ARG A 211 -30.29 5.84 7.24
C ARG A 211 -31.31 4.71 7.34
N ILE A 212 -30.81 3.52 7.63
CA ILE A 212 -31.65 2.36 7.90
C ILE A 212 -31.88 2.17 9.40
N ARG A 213 -32.96 1.48 9.74
CA ARG A 213 -33.17 0.87 11.05
C ARG A 213 -33.36 -0.62 10.84
N VAL A 214 -32.46 -1.42 11.38
CA VAL A 214 -32.58 -2.87 11.33
C VAL A 214 -33.77 -3.28 12.23
N PRO A 215 -34.73 -4.08 11.73
CA PRO A 215 -35.82 -4.61 12.55
C PRO A 215 -35.27 -5.43 13.73
N PRO A 216 -35.86 -5.32 14.94
CA PRO A 216 -35.38 -6.03 16.14
C PRO A 216 -35.24 -7.55 15.94
N GLN A 217 -36.09 -8.13 15.10
CA GLN A 217 -36.10 -9.57 14.78
C GLN A 217 -34.84 -10.03 14.02
N LEU A 218 -34.14 -9.10 13.36
CA LEU A 218 -32.94 -9.38 12.56
C LEU A 218 -31.65 -9.00 13.28
N GLU A 219 -31.74 -8.31 14.42
CA GLU A 219 -30.57 -7.80 15.15
C GLU A 219 -29.80 -8.89 15.91
N ASP A 220 -30.47 -9.98 16.28
CA ASP A 220 -29.87 -11.08 17.07
C ASP A 220 -30.18 -12.44 16.41
N PRO A 221 -29.33 -12.91 15.48
CA PRO A 221 -29.48 -14.23 14.87
C PRO A 221 -29.25 -15.35 15.90
N PRO A 222 -30.07 -16.41 15.91
CA PRO A 222 -29.87 -17.54 16.83
C PRO A 222 -28.55 -18.26 16.52
N LYS A 223 -27.86 -18.79 17.55
CA LYS A 223 -26.63 -19.55 17.33
C LYS A 223 -26.92 -20.85 16.55
N PRO A 224 -26.04 -21.25 15.61
CA PRO A 224 -26.20 -22.52 14.89
C PRO A 224 -26.20 -23.69 15.89
N GLY A 225 -27.13 -24.63 15.70
CA GLY A 225 -27.22 -25.86 16.51
C GLY A 225 -26.16 -26.90 16.09
N PRO A 226 -25.94 -27.94 16.91
CA PRO A 226 -24.94 -28.98 16.63
C PRO A 226 -25.25 -29.86 15.41
N ASP A 227 -26.50 -29.89 14.94
CA ASP A 227 -26.95 -30.72 13.80
C ASP A 227 -26.93 -29.98 12.45
N GLN A 228 -26.40 -28.75 12.40
CA GLN A 228 -26.37 -27.96 11.17
C GLN A 228 -25.18 -28.34 10.29
N PRO A 229 -25.34 -28.50 8.95
CA PRO A 229 -24.21 -28.79 8.07
C PRO A 229 -23.15 -27.68 8.15
N GLU A 230 -21.88 -28.09 8.18
CA GLU A 230 -20.74 -27.17 8.17
C GLU A 230 -20.78 -26.25 6.96
N PHE A 231 -20.49 -24.98 7.18
CA PHE A 231 -20.51 -23.99 6.13
C PHE A 231 -19.31 -24.20 5.19
N VAL A 232 -19.53 -24.11 3.87
CA VAL A 232 -18.52 -24.44 2.85
C VAL A 232 -17.20 -23.68 3.04
N LEU A 233 -17.24 -22.43 3.50
CA LEU A 233 -16.03 -21.65 3.74
C LEU A 233 -15.20 -22.18 4.91
N ASP A 234 -15.84 -22.79 5.90
CA ASP A 234 -15.18 -23.37 7.07
C ASP A 234 -14.47 -24.66 6.65
N ILE A 235 -15.15 -25.54 5.91
CA ILE A 235 -14.56 -26.75 5.31
C ILE A 235 -13.35 -26.42 4.44
N LEU A 236 -13.48 -25.42 3.56
CA LEU A 236 -12.39 -24.98 2.67
C LEU A 236 -11.22 -24.36 3.47
N HIS A 237 -11.54 -23.61 4.53
CA HIS A 237 -10.53 -23.00 5.38
C HIS A 237 -9.75 -24.06 6.17
N GLU A 238 -10.44 -25.04 6.76
CA GLU A 238 -9.81 -26.15 7.45
C GLU A 238 -8.97 -26.98 6.50
N SER A 239 -9.50 -27.35 5.35
CA SER A 239 -8.77 -28.10 4.32
C SER A 239 -7.52 -27.36 3.85
N GLY A 240 -7.64 -26.06 3.57
CA GLY A 240 -6.50 -25.21 3.20
C GLY A 240 -5.46 -25.10 4.32
N THR A 241 -5.91 -25.04 5.58
CA THR A 241 -5.03 -25.00 6.75
C THR A 241 -4.28 -26.32 6.93
N GLN A 242 -4.95 -27.46 6.74
CA GLN A 242 -4.32 -28.77 6.80
C GLN A 242 -3.31 -28.98 5.67
N ILE A 243 -3.62 -28.56 4.43
CA ILE A 243 -2.67 -28.61 3.32
C ILE A 243 -1.42 -27.78 3.62
N ILE A 244 -1.58 -26.58 4.20
CA ILE A 244 -0.44 -25.74 4.58
C ILE A 244 0.39 -26.43 5.67
N LYS A 245 -0.24 -26.93 6.73
CA LYS A 245 0.46 -27.66 7.81
C LYS A 245 1.23 -28.86 7.26
N ASN A 246 0.58 -29.69 6.44
CA ASN A 246 1.19 -30.87 5.84
C ASN A 246 2.30 -30.53 4.83
N ARG A 247 2.21 -29.40 4.10
CA ARG A 247 3.28 -28.93 3.19
C ARG A 247 4.46 -28.30 3.92
N ILE A 248 4.23 -27.66 5.06
CA ILE A 248 5.32 -27.18 5.93
C ILE A 248 6.17 -28.38 6.36
N ASP A 249 5.55 -29.53 6.68
CA ASP A 249 6.25 -30.75 7.07
C ASP A 249 6.95 -31.48 5.89
N PHE A 250 6.52 -31.29 4.65
CA PHE A 250 7.07 -32.00 3.47
C PHE A 250 8.24 -31.28 2.75
N SER A 251 8.59 -30.06 3.16
CA SER A 251 9.52 -29.21 2.39
C SER A 251 10.90 -28.99 3.04
N GLU A 252 11.23 -29.75 4.09
CA GLU A 252 12.44 -29.53 4.88
C GLU A 252 13.75 -30.02 4.20
N ASN A 253 13.69 -30.92 3.21
CA ASN A 253 14.88 -31.62 2.66
C ASN A 253 15.15 -31.46 1.15
N THR A 254 14.46 -30.58 0.42
CA THR A 254 14.60 -30.52 -1.06
C THR A 254 15.15 -29.21 -1.61
N TYR A 255 15.21 -28.16 -0.81
CA TYR A 255 15.73 -26.86 -1.26
C TYR A 255 17.23 -26.76 -1.00
N SER A 256 17.99 -26.39 -2.03
CA SER A 256 19.40 -26.07 -1.91
C SER A 256 19.60 -24.71 -1.22
N PHE A 257 20.83 -24.41 -0.78
CA PHE A 257 21.19 -23.10 -0.24
C PHE A 257 20.88 -21.96 -1.24
N ASP A 258 21.11 -22.20 -2.54
CA ASP A 258 20.83 -21.23 -3.60
C ASP A 258 19.33 -20.95 -3.75
N ASP A 259 18.48 -21.98 -3.59
CA ASP A 259 17.02 -21.82 -3.62
C ASP A 259 16.53 -20.98 -2.43
N MET A 260 17.12 -21.18 -1.25
CA MET A 260 16.83 -20.39 -0.07
C MET A 260 17.29 -18.95 -0.22
N GLN A 261 18.49 -18.71 -0.74
CA GLN A 261 18.99 -17.37 -1.02
C GLN A 261 18.09 -16.65 -2.05
N PHE A 262 17.67 -17.36 -3.10
CA PHE A 262 16.75 -16.83 -4.10
C PHE A 262 15.40 -16.47 -3.49
N LEU A 263 14.83 -17.33 -2.64
CA LEU A 263 13.58 -17.05 -1.92
C LEU A 263 13.69 -15.80 -1.04
N LEU A 264 14.78 -15.68 -0.27
CA LEU A 264 15.01 -14.55 0.64
C LEU A 264 15.31 -13.24 -0.09
N SER A 265 15.86 -13.30 -1.32
CA SER A 265 16.13 -12.11 -2.14
C SER A 265 14.88 -11.49 -2.80
N LYS A 266 13.71 -12.15 -2.75
CA LYS A 266 12.50 -11.67 -3.41
C LYS A 266 11.84 -10.53 -2.64
N ASN A 267 11.65 -9.39 -3.33
CA ASN A 267 10.99 -8.20 -2.78
C ASN A 267 9.50 -8.37 -2.43
N HIS A 268 8.84 -9.43 -2.92
CA HIS A 268 7.39 -9.63 -2.80
C HIS A 268 7.06 -11.08 -2.44
N VAL A 269 7.33 -11.47 -1.20
CA VAL A 269 6.83 -12.72 -0.64
C VAL A 269 5.55 -12.43 0.14
N ALA A 270 4.51 -13.25 -0.05
CA ALA A 270 3.25 -13.14 0.69
C ALA A 270 3.34 -13.66 2.15
N MET A 271 4.48 -13.42 2.80
CA MET A 271 4.78 -13.82 4.19
C MET A 271 5.46 -12.65 4.89
N SER A 272 5.37 -12.60 6.21
CA SER A 272 6.10 -11.63 7.01
C SER A 272 7.58 -11.98 7.11
N GLU A 273 8.43 -10.97 7.33
CA GLU A 273 9.87 -11.16 7.51
C GLU A 273 10.19 -12.13 8.67
N PHE A 274 9.39 -12.09 9.73
CA PHE A 274 9.56 -12.98 10.87
C PHE A 274 9.24 -14.44 10.51
N GLU A 275 8.19 -14.68 9.71
CA GLU A 275 7.88 -16.03 9.22
C GLU A 275 9.00 -16.56 8.30
N LEU A 276 9.59 -15.69 7.47
CA LEU A 276 10.76 -16.05 6.66
C LEU A 276 11.96 -16.43 7.53
N ILE A 277 12.22 -15.69 8.61
CA ILE A 277 13.27 -16.04 9.60
C ILE A 277 12.98 -17.40 10.24
N LEU A 278 11.73 -17.68 10.63
CA LEU A 278 11.35 -18.97 11.21
C LEU A 278 11.56 -20.13 10.22
N ILE A 279 11.21 -19.94 8.96
CA ILE A 279 11.42 -20.94 7.90
C ILE A 279 12.92 -21.18 7.69
N ALA A 280 13.71 -20.12 7.57
CA ALA A 280 15.15 -20.22 7.39
C ALA A 280 15.84 -20.89 8.58
N LEU A 281 15.46 -20.56 9.81
CA LEU A 281 15.99 -21.22 11.02
C LEU A 281 15.67 -22.72 11.05
N ARG A 282 14.44 -23.11 10.67
CA ARG A 282 14.06 -24.53 10.59
C ARG A 282 14.84 -25.25 9.50
N TRP A 283 14.97 -24.63 8.32
CA TRP A 283 15.73 -25.18 7.20
C TRP A 283 17.22 -25.34 7.54
N CYS A 284 17.83 -24.34 8.19
CA CYS A 284 19.21 -24.41 8.69
C CYS A 284 19.41 -25.56 9.68
N ALA A 285 18.46 -25.74 10.62
CA ALA A 285 18.50 -26.83 11.59
C ALA A 285 18.32 -28.21 10.93
N ALA A 286 17.53 -28.31 9.86
CA ALA A 286 17.30 -29.55 9.12
C ALA A 286 18.47 -29.93 8.20
N ASN A 287 19.19 -28.94 7.65
CA ASN A 287 20.24 -29.14 6.64
C ASN A 287 21.67 -28.88 7.17
N ASP A 288 21.84 -28.65 8.48
CA ASP A 288 23.12 -28.37 9.16
C ASP A 288 23.88 -27.15 8.60
N TYR A 289 23.16 -26.08 8.28
CA TYR A 289 23.74 -24.79 7.85
C TYR A 289 23.73 -23.77 8.98
N ASP A 290 24.74 -22.89 9.02
CA ASP A 290 24.75 -21.77 9.96
C ASP A 290 23.75 -20.69 9.50
N PHE A 291 22.81 -20.35 10.38
CA PHE A 291 21.85 -19.28 10.15
C PHE A 291 22.53 -17.91 10.01
N VAL A 292 23.75 -17.73 10.54
CA VAL A 292 24.53 -16.49 10.42
C VAL A 292 24.73 -16.07 8.96
N ASP A 293 24.93 -17.02 8.06
CA ASP A 293 25.15 -16.77 6.63
C ASP A 293 23.92 -16.20 5.93
N LEU A 294 22.72 -16.44 6.49
CA LEU A 294 21.46 -15.96 5.94
C LEU A 294 21.02 -14.61 6.54
N LEU A 295 21.62 -14.15 7.65
CA LEU A 295 21.28 -12.89 8.31
C LEU A 295 21.25 -11.67 7.38
N PRO A 296 22.19 -11.49 6.42
CA PRO A 296 22.22 -10.30 5.56
C PRO A 296 21.00 -10.15 4.64
N TYR A 297 20.26 -11.24 4.40
CA TYR A 297 19.11 -11.22 3.49
C TYR A 297 17.82 -10.77 4.18
N PHE A 298 17.81 -10.63 5.52
CA PHE A 298 16.62 -10.24 6.26
C PHE A 298 16.56 -8.76 6.59
N ASP A 299 15.38 -8.16 6.45
CA ASP A 299 15.09 -6.82 6.96
C ASP A 299 14.63 -6.85 8.42
N PHE A 300 15.59 -7.01 9.34
CA PHE A 300 15.35 -6.88 10.78
C PHE A 300 14.63 -5.58 11.20
N ASN A 301 14.71 -4.48 10.45
CA ASN A 301 13.95 -3.26 10.77
C ASN A 301 12.43 -3.42 10.69
N SER A 302 11.92 -4.44 10.01
CA SER A 302 10.49 -4.75 9.96
C SER A 302 9.97 -5.47 11.21
N LEU A 303 10.86 -6.02 12.03
CA LEU A 303 10.54 -6.82 13.21
C LEU A 303 10.18 -5.96 14.42
N SER A 304 9.29 -6.47 15.27
CA SER A 304 9.02 -5.91 16.59
C SER A 304 10.21 -6.08 17.55
N ASP A 305 10.24 -5.32 18.64
CA ASP A 305 11.29 -5.45 19.66
C ASP A 305 11.34 -6.87 20.26
N GLU A 306 10.17 -7.52 20.44
CA GLU A 306 10.05 -8.90 20.91
C GLU A 306 10.62 -9.90 19.90
N GLN A 307 10.29 -9.72 18.62
CA GLN A 307 10.79 -10.57 17.53
C GLN A 307 12.31 -10.44 17.36
N LYS A 308 12.86 -9.22 17.49
CA LYS A 308 14.31 -8.99 17.49
C LYS A 308 15.00 -9.68 18.66
N ALA A 309 14.45 -9.53 19.86
CA ALA A 309 14.98 -10.20 21.05
C ALA A 309 14.95 -11.73 20.91
N TRP A 310 13.86 -12.27 20.36
CA TRP A 310 13.75 -13.70 20.07
C TRP A 310 14.79 -14.16 19.04
N THR A 311 14.96 -13.40 17.95
CA THR A 311 15.93 -13.71 16.89
C THR A 311 17.36 -13.70 17.43
N LEU A 312 17.73 -12.71 18.26
CA LEU A 312 19.02 -12.68 18.95
C LEU A 312 19.24 -13.90 19.84
N GLY A 313 18.20 -14.45 20.45
CA GLY A 313 18.29 -15.68 21.25
C GLY A 313 18.55 -16.95 20.43
N LYS A 314 18.42 -16.89 19.10
CA LYS A 314 18.66 -18.01 18.18
C LYS A 314 19.97 -17.92 17.41
N VAL A 315 20.64 -16.78 17.46
CA VAL A 315 21.89 -16.52 16.74
C VAL A 315 23.05 -16.55 17.74
N PRO A 316 24.26 -17.02 17.36
CA PRO A 316 25.43 -16.89 18.20
C PRO A 316 25.64 -15.43 18.65
N PRO A 317 26.01 -15.17 19.92
CA PRO A 317 26.20 -13.83 20.45
C PRO A 317 27.53 -13.23 19.95
N THR A 318 27.69 -13.10 18.64
CA THR A 318 28.79 -12.39 18.01
C THR A 318 28.46 -10.90 17.92
N MET A 319 29.50 -10.08 17.83
CA MET A 319 29.34 -8.64 17.68
C MET A 319 28.58 -8.31 16.38
N GLU A 320 28.88 -9.02 15.29
CA GLU A 320 28.31 -8.79 13.97
C GLU A 320 26.83 -9.14 13.89
N SER A 321 26.44 -10.30 14.42
CA SER A 321 25.03 -10.74 14.44
C SER A 321 24.17 -9.80 15.27
N SER A 322 24.65 -9.43 16.46
CA SER A 322 23.96 -8.51 17.37
C SER A 322 23.75 -7.15 16.73
N CYS A 323 24.75 -6.67 15.99
CA CYS A 323 24.68 -5.42 15.27
C CYS A 323 23.67 -5.46 14.11
N LEU A 324 23.67 -6.52 13.30
CA LEU A 324 22.73 -6.63 12.17
C LEU A 324 21.27 -6.61 12.63
N VAL A 325 20.94 -7.29 13.73
CA VAL A 325 19.56 -7.37 14.23
C VAL A 325 19.12 -6.07 14.93
N MET A 326 20.01 -5.43 15.69
CA MET A 326 19.65 -4.32 16.58
C MET A 326 19.96 -2.92 16.04
N ASN A 327 20.83 -2.81 15.03
CA ASN A 327 21.30 -1.54 14.53
C ASN A 327 20.72 -1.25 13.14
N ALA A 328 19.63 -0.47 13.13
CA ALA A 328 18.97 -0.06 11.89
C ALA A 328 19.88 0.66 10.89
N MET A 329 21.00 1.26 11.34
CA MET A 329 21.93 1.96 10.46
C MET A 329 22.66 1.03 9.49
N LEU A 330 22.96 -0.22 9.91
CA LEU A 330 23.66 -1.19 9.06
C LEU A 330 22.80 -1.68 7.89
N GLN A 331 21.48 -1.51 7.98
CA GLN A 331 20.52 -1.87 6.95
C GLN A 331 20.09 -0.67 6.08
N SER A 332 20.71 0.49 6.28
CA SER A 332 20.40 1.69 5.50
C SER A 332 21.16 1.68 4.19
N ASN A 333 20.45 1.86 3.07
CA ASN A 333 21.06 1.99 1.74
C ASN A 333 21.84 3.31 1.54
N LEU A 334 21.86 4.19 2.55
CA LEU A 334 22.49 5.52 2.47
C LEU A 334 23.92 5.58 3.00
N VAL A 335 24.33 4.63 3.83
CA VAL A 335 25.61 4.65 4.56
C VAL A 335 26.23 3.26 4.51
N ASP A 336 27.54 3.19 4.29
CA ASP A 336 28.22 1.91 4.15
C ASP A 336 28.75 1.42 5.50
N SER A 337 28.93 0.11 5.65
CA SER A 337 29.44 -0.51 6.89
C SER A 337 30.83 0.03 7.27
N GLN A 338 31.69 0.30 6.28
CA GLN A 338 33.01 0.90 6.49
C GLN A 338 32.92 2.33 7.05
N GLU A 339 31.97 3.14 6.57
CA GLU A 339 31.74 4.50 7.05
C GLU A 339 31.26 4.49 8.52
N LEU A 340 30.36 3.55 8.85
CA LEU A 340 29.88 3.34 10.23
C LEU A 340 30.97 2.81 11.16
N SER A 341 31.91 2.03 10.62
CA SER A 341 33.05 1.46 11.36
C SER A 341 33.96 2.55 11.92
N GLN A 342 34.32 3.51 11.07
CA GLN A 342 35.24 4.60 11.39
C GLN A 342 34.74 5.48 12.56
N PHE A 343 33.44 5.70 12.64
CA PHE A 343 32.82 6.52 13.69
C PHE A 343 32.29 5.70 14.87
N LYS A 344 32.54 4.39 14.90
CA LYS A 344 32.00 3.45 15.91
C LYS A 344 30.47 3.49 16.04
N LEU A 345 29.77 3.85 14.96
CA LEU A 345 28.31 3.92 14.92
C LEU A 345 27.65 2.54 14.74
N HIS A 346 28.45 1.55 14.32
CA HIS A 346 28.11 0.13 14.27
C HIS A 346 28.17 -0.56 15.64
N TYR A 347 28.42 0.15 16.75
CA TYR A 347 28.57 -0.49 18.06
C TYR A 347 27.27 -1.15 18.54
N PRO A 348 27.28 -2.42 19.03
CA PRO A 348 26.07 -3.14 19.41
C PRO A 348 25.27 -2.49 20.55
N GLY A 349 25.93 -1.74 21.42
CA GLY A 349 25.28 -0.99 22.49
C GLY A 349 24.45 0.21 21.99
N LEU A 350 24.61 0.63 20.73
CA LEU A 350 23.82 1.68 20.11
C LEU A 350 22.63 1.06 19.38
N ARG A 351 21.48 0.99 20.07
CA ARG A 351 20.22 0.45 19.55
C ARG A 351 19.50 1.48 18.69
N TRP A 352 20.00 1.66 17.48
CA TRP A 352 19.42 2.55 16.49
C TRP A 352 18.10 1.99 15.97
N LYS A 353 17.00 2.73 16.14
CA LYS A 353 15.67 2.42 15.63
C LYS A 353 15.32 3.34 14.47
N ARG A 354 14.95 2.77 13.33
CA ARG A 354 14.47 3.52 12.15
C ARG A 354 13.05 4.01 12.38
N VAL A 355 12.79 5.27 12.03
CA VAL A 355 11.45 5.88 12.14
C VAL A 355 10.92 6.33 10.78
N PHE A 356 11.81 6.72 9.87
CA PHE A 356 11.46 7.13 8.52
C PHE A 356 12.48 6.62 7.51
N ASP A 357 12.01 6.17 6.35
CA ASP A 357 12.85 5.75 5.22
C ASP A 357 12.18 6.09 3.89
N SER A 358 12.82 6.93 3.08
CA SER A 358 12.29 7.31 1.77
C SER A 358 12.09 6.17 0.77
N SER A 359 12.69 4.99 1.00
CA SER A 359 12.46 3.81 0.16
C SER A 359 11.09 3.14 0.40
N ARG A 360 10.48 3.37 1.58
CA ARG A 360 9.19 2.80 1.98
C ARG A 360 8.13 3.88 2.21
N ASP A 361 8.52 4.94 2.88
CA ASP A 361 7.68 6.06 3.23
C ASP A 361 7.71 7.12 2.12
N ARG A 362 6.57 7.78 1.91
CA ARG A 362 6.50 8.90 0.96
C ARG A 362 7.38 10.04 1.45
N MET A 363 8.26 10.55 0.60
CA MET A 363 9.13 11.67 0.92
C MET A 363 8.35 12.86 1.52
N GLY A 364 7.11 13.10 1.10
CA GLY A 364 6.25 14.17 1.63
C GLY A 364 5.93 14.11 3.13
N SER A 365 6.07 12.95 3.80
CA SER A 365 5.93 12.84 5.27
C SER A 365 7.25 13.05 6.03
N PHE A 366 8.38 13.19 5.33
CA PHE A 366 9.72 13.33 5.91
C PHE A 366 9.79 14.43 6.99
N MET A 367 9.29 15.63 6.71
CA MET A 367 9.32 16.74 7.69
C MET A 367 8.42 16.48 8.89
N SER A 368 7.27 15.83 8.69
CA SER A 368 6.38 15.45 9.79
C SER A 368 7.06 14.46 10.73
N ALA A 369 7.67 13.41 10.17
CA ALA A 369 8.42 12.42 10.94
C ALA A 369 9.63 13.05 11.64
N THR A 370 10.39 13.90 10.93
CA THR A 370 11.54 14.61 11.49
C THR A 370 11.14 15.47 12.68
N ASN A 371 10.09 16.29 12.56
CA ASN A 371 9.59 17.11 13.67
C ASN A 371 9.22 16.26 14.89
N GLN A 372 8.48 15.18 14.69
CA GLN A 372 8.07 14.29 15.77
C GLN A 372 9.28 13.69 16.50
N ILE A 373 10.31 13.26 15.76
CA ILE A 373 11.55 12.70 16.34
C ILE A 373 12.34 13.79 17.08
N LEU A 374 12.42 14.99 16.50
CA LEU A 374 13.11 16.13 17.09
C LEU A 374 12.53 16.52 18.45
N GLU A 375 11.21 16.49 18.59
CA GLU A 375 10.48 16.85 19.81
C GLU A 375 10.56 15.76 20.89
N LEU A 376 10.33 14.50 20.51
CA LEU A 376 10.13 13.41 21.48
C LEU A 376 11.43 12.81 22.01
N PHE A 377 12.51 12.79 21.23
CA PHE A 377 13.71 12.02 21.53
C PHE A 377 14.97 12.88 21.68
N HIS A 378 15.87 12.45 22.57
CA HIS A 378 17.15 13.11 22.77
C HIS A 378 18.11 12.80 21.63
N LYS A 379 18.49 11.53 21.47
CA LYS A 379 19.51 11.10 20.50
C LYS A 379 18.86 10.71 19.18
N LYS A 380 19.08 11.52 18.15
CA LYS A 380 18.61 11.23 16.78
C LYS A 380 19.68 11.51 15.74
N MET A 381 19.55 10.81 14.62
CA MET A 381 20.36 10.96 13.44
C MET A 381 19.46 11.10 12.22
N ILE A 382 19.68 12.15 11.44
CA ILE A 382 18.98 12.42 10.18
C ILE A 382 20.01 12.27 9.06
N ILE A 383 19.82 11.31 8.17
CA ILE A 383 20.72 11.02 7.05
C ILE A 383 20.05 11.45 5.76
N LEU A 384 20.74 12.24 4.95
CA LEU A 384 20.24 12.84 3.72
C LEU A 384 21.20 12.58 2.57
N LYS A 385 20.69 12.03 1.48
CA LYS A 385 21.39 11.99 0.19
C LYS A 385 20.98 13.23 -0.60
N VAL A 386 21.83 14.25 -0.55
CA VAL A 386 21.57 15.59 -1.10
C VAL A 386 21.93 15.68 -2.59
N ASP A 387 22.82 14.80 -3.04
CA ASP A 387 23.18 14.59 -4.45
C ASP A 387 23.83 13.21 -4.60
N GLN A 388 24.10 12.74 -5.83
CA GLN A 388 24.81 11.49 -6.08
C GLN A 388 26.23 11.48 -5.47
N ARG A 389 26.82 12.65 -5.22
CA ARG A 389 28.20 12.84 -4.78
C ARG A 389 28.35 13.04 -3.27
N LEU A 390 27.26 13.27 -2.52
CA LEU A 390 27.35 13.59 -1.09
C LEU A 390 26.15 13.09 -0.28
N THR A 391 26.46 12.28 0.73
CA THR A 391 25.55 11.99 1.84
C THR A 391 25.93 12.85 3.04
N VAL A 392 24.94 13.43 3.71
CA VAL A 392 25.12 14.23 4.93
C VAL A 392 24.31 13.61 6.05
N ALA A 393 24.92 13.41 7.22
CA ALA A 393 24.18 13.01 8.41
C ALA A 393 24.26 14.08 9.50
N LEU A 394 23.15 14.33 10.19
CA LEU A 394 23.07 15.23 11.33
C LEU A 394 22.76 14.44 12.59
N TYR A 395 23.67 14.46 13.56
CA TYR A 395 23.40 13.94 14.90
C TYR A 395 22.99 15.08 15.82
N ILE A 396 21.80 14.94 16.42
CA ILE A 396 21.21 15.93 17.32
C ILE A 396 20.92 15.22 18.65
N PRO A 397 21.57 15.61 19.76
CA PRO A 397 21.42 14.92 21.06
C PRO A 397 20.34 15.53 21.99
N ASN A 398 19.78 16.69 21.64
CA ASN A 398 18.83 17.43 22.48
C ASN A 398 17.44 17.47 21.84
N LYS A 399 16.38 17.45 22.65
CA LYS A 399 14.99 17.68 22.19
C LYS A 399 14.85 19.10 21.65
N ILE A 400 14.15 19.24 20.53
CA ILE A 400 13.91 20.51 19.84
C ILE A 400 12.41 20.63 19.67
N GLU A 401 11.84 21.67 20.27
CA GLU A 401 10.41 21.96 20.17
C GLU A 401 10.08 22.52 18.79
N LYS A 402 8.87 22.22 18.31
CA LYS A 402 8.41 22.60 16.99
C LYS A 402 8.18 24.12 16.90
N ARG A 403 8.58 24.73 15.78
CA ARG A 403 8.42 26.17 15.48
C ARG A 403 9.10 27.11 16.49
N THR A 404 10.00 26.61 17.34
CA THR A 404 10.80 27.42 18.27
C THR A 404 12.27 27.41 17.87
N GLU A 405 12.98 28.49 18.19
CA GLU A 405 14.43 28.59 17.95
C GLU A 405 15.19 28.01 19.15
N SER A 406 15.74 26.81 18.98
CA SER A 406 16.47 26.11 20.03
C SER A 406 17.96 26.34 19.90
N VAL A 407 18.61 26.83 20.97
CA VAL A 407 20.08 26.96 21.01
C VAL A 407 20.70 25.57 21.20
N VAL A 408 21.58 25.17 20.30
CA VAL A 408 22.23 23.86 20.30
C VAL A 408 23.73 23.93 20.58
N ASP A 409 24.34 25.11 20.50
CA ASP A 409 25.78 25.34 20.72
C ASP A 409 26.64 24.26 20.04
N SER A 410 27.53 23.56 20.76
CA SER A 410 28.43 22.54 20.22
C SER A 410 27.89 21.11 20.25
N SER A 411 26.60 20.93 20.53
CA SER A 411 26.00 19.61 20.73
C SER A 411 25.73 18.85 19.43
N VAL A 412 25.43 19.56 18.35
CA VAL A 412 25.06 18.96 17.05
C VAL A 412 26.32 18.61 16.27
N ARG A 413 26.33 17.45 15.63
CA ARG A 413 27.44 17.00 14.78
C ARG A 413 26.95 16.78 13.35
N VAL A 414 27.66 17.36 12.39
CA VAL A 414 27.39 17.19 10.97
C VAL A 414 28.46 16.27 10.38
N PHE A 415 28.03 15.17 9.79
CA PHE A 415 28.84 14.19 9.08
C PHE A 415 28.72 14.48 7.59
N ALA A 416 29.86 14.60 6.90
CA ALA A 416 29.91 14.71 5.46
C ALA A 416 30.60 13.46 4.89
N LEU A 417 29.84 12.71 4.08
CA LEU A 417 30.21 11.46 3.46
C LEU A 417 30.23 11.64 1.94
N PRO A 418 31.35 12.11 1.36
CA PRO A 418 31.47 12.24 -0.08
C PRO A 418 31.55 10.86 -0.74
N ARG A 419 30.81 10.67 -1.84
CA ARG A 419 30.79 9.44 -2.63
C ARG A 419 31.73 9.63 -3.83
N SER A 420 32.97 9.13 -3.73
CA SER A 420 34.00 9.28 -4.78
C SER A 420 34.06 8.05 -5.69
N GLN A 421 34.38 8.26 -6.97
CA GLN A 421 34.69 7.21 -7.96
C GLN A 421 36.20 7.17 -8.32
N GLY A 422 37.09 7.73 -7.47
CA GLY A 422 38.50 7.89 -7.81
C GLY A 422 39.45 7.94 -6.61
N SER A 423 40.74 7.81 -6.89
CA SER A 423 41.84 7.62 -5.94
C SER A 423 42.13 8.79 -4.98
N ASP A 424 41.57 9.98 -5.23
CA ASP A 424 41.62 11.13 -4.33
C ASP A 424 40.31 11.25 -3.54
N SER A 425 40.02 10.25 -2.71
CA SER A 425 38.82 10.28 -1.86
C SER A 425 38.97 11.37 -0.80
N ALA A 426 38.12 12.40 -0.86
CA ALA A 426 38.04 13.40 0.19
C ALA A 426 37.68 12.68 1.50
N GLN A 427 38.58 12.69 2.48
CA GLN A 427 38.37 12.01 3.76
C GLN A 427 37.03 12.43 4.40
N TYR A 428 36.29 11.45 4.92
CA TYR A 428 35.08 11.66 5.72
C TYR A 428 35.35 12.68 6.84
N ARG A 429 34.41 13.62 7.05
CA ARG A 429 34.57 14.67 8.05
C ARG A 429 33.36 14.76 8.96
N VAL A 430 33.64 14.91 10.24
CA VAL A 430 32.64 15.21 11.28
C VAL A 430 32.99 16.56 11.87
N VAL A 431 32.07 17.49 11.76
CA VAL A 431 32.25 18.85 12.26
C VAL A 431 31.18 19.11 13.31
N PRO A 432 31.57 19.36 14.58
CA PRO A 432 30.63 19.81 15.58
C PRO A 432 30.21 21.26 15.30
N THR A 433 28.99 21.62 15.69
CA THR A 433 28.56 23.02 15.74
C THR A 433 29.41 23.82 16.74
N LYS A 434 29.38 25.15 16.64
CA LYS A 434 30.09 26.06 17.54
C LYS A 434 29.11 26.75 18.50
N LYS A 435 29.63 27.54 19.44
CA LYS A 435 28.80 28.38 20.32
C LYS A 435 27.85 29.27 19.49
N ASN A 436 26.63 29.47 19.98
CA ASN A 436 25.55 30.26 19.35
C ASN A 436 24.89 29.63 18.12
N TYR A 437 25.17 28.37 17.80
CA TYR A 437 24.39 27.66 16.80
C TYR A 437 22.96 27.41 17.30
N ARG A 438 21.99 27.61 16.42
CA ARG A 438 20.56 27.43 16.65
C ARG A 438 19.98 26.50 15.61
N VAL A 439 18.99 25.73 16.02
CA VAL A 439 18.16 24.92 15.12
C VAL A 439 16.73 25.43 15.17
N TYR A 440 16.14 25.57 13.99
CA TYR A 440 14.73 25.84 13.80
C TYR A 440 14.14 24.76 12.90
N CYS A 441 12.99 24.20 13.28
CA CYS A 441 12.28 23.22 12.48
C CYS A 441 10.77 23.46 12.53
N ASP A 442 10.13 23.44 11.36
CA ASP A 442 8.68 23.49 11.19
C ASP A 442 8.21 22.41 10.19
N ASP A 443 6.95 22.44 9.79
CA ASP A 443 6.35 21.43 8.87
C ASP A 443 6.94 21.45 7.45
N THR A 444 7.68 22.49 7.08
CA THR A 444 8.15 22.80 5.74
C THR A 444 9.64 23.09 5.65
N THR A 445 10.25 23.57 6.74
CA THR A 445 11.62 24.05 6.80
C THR A 445 12.37 23.46 7.98
N PHE A 446 13.65 23.14 7.74
CA PHE A 446 14.63 22.84 8.78
C PHE A 446 15.85 23.72 8.53
N GLN A 447 16.32 24.41 9.56
CA GLN A 447 17.43 25.35 9.43
C GLN A 447 18.39 25.22 10.61
N LEU A 448 19.65 24.93 10.30
CA LEU A 448 20.78 25.00 11.24
C LEU A 448 21.62 26.22 10.89
N TYR A 449 21.70 27.20 11.77
CA TYR A 449 22.38 28.46 11.52
C TYR A 449 23.14 28.98 12.75
N ASN A 450 24.05 29.90 12.53
CA ASN A 450 24.88 30.49 13.58
C ASN A 450 24.40 31.90 13.90
N ASP A 451 23.86 32.10 15.10
CA ASP A 451 23.33 33.37 15.62
C ASP A 451 22.21 34.02 14.78
N LYS A 452 22.52 34.47 13.55
CA LYS A 452 21.57 35.07 12.59
C LYS A 452 21.16 34.05 11.52
N ARG A 453 19.87 34.04 11.14
CA ARG A 453 19.35 33.17 10.06
C ARG A 453 20.05 33.36 8.71
N ALA A 454 20.64 34.52 8.44
CA ALA A 454 21.44 34.74 7.23
C ALA A 454 22.72 33.88 7.20
N ASP A 455 23.30 33.55 8.37
CA ASP A 455 24.50 32.70 8.49
C ASP A 455 24.12 31.21 8.62
N THR A 456 23.35 30.72 7.65
CA THR A 456 22.88 29.32 7.64
C THR A 456 23.99 28.35 7.28
N TRP A 457 24.01 27.19 7.92
CA TRP A 457 24.87 26.07 7.56
C TRP A 457 24.12 25.04 6.72
N ILE A 458 22.98 24.56 7.21
CA ILE A 458 22.12 23.60 6.51
C ILE A 458 20.71 24.17 6.48
N PHE A 459 20.15 24.28 5.29
CA PHE A 459 18.77 24.69 5.06
C PHE A 459 18.06 23.64 4.24
N LEU A 460 16.99 23.06 4.79
CA LEU A 460 16.09 22.18 4.08
C LEU A 460 14.76 22.91 3.93
N ASN A 461 14.20 22.90 2.73
CA ASN A 461 12.89 23.46 2.48
C ASN A 461 12.16 22.63 1.42
N ARG A 462 10.84 22.72 1.41
CA ARG A 462 10.03 22.16 0.33
C ARG A 462 10.38 22.85 -0.99
N ALA A 463 10.60 22.07 -2.04
CA ALA A 463 10.93 22.66 -3.34
C ALA A 463 9.71 23.40 -3.90
N ALA A 464 9.95 24.55 -4.54
CA ALA A 464 8.98 25.14 -5.43
C ALA A 464 8.88 24.24 -6.66
N ALA A 465 7.75 23.57 -6.85
CA ALA A 465 7.58 22.65 -7.98
C ALA A 465 7.64 23.43 -9.29
N ASP A 466 8.53 23.06 -10.21
CA ASP A 466 8.53 23.60 -11.56
C ASP A 466 7.28 23.09 -12.27
N ARG A 467 6.34 24.01 -12.53
CA ARG A 467 5.04 23.71 -13.12
C ARG A 467 5.04 23.83 -14.63
N SER A 468 6.13 24.28 -15.25
CA SER A 468 6.21 24.59 -16.68
C SER A 468 5.69 23.45 -17.57
N SER A 469 5.96 22.21 -17.20
CA SER A 469 5.55 21.00 -17.93
C SER A 469 4.09 20.55 -17.74
N TYR A 470 3.38 21.05 -16.72
CA TYR A 470 2.00 20.64 -16.41
C TYR A 470 1.05 21.79 -16.08
N GLN A 471 1.46 23.04 -16.29
CA GLN A 471 0.68 24.25 -15.99
C GLN A 471 -0.59 24.36 -16.85
N ASN A 472 -0.51 23.89 -18.09
CA ASN A 472 -1.58 23.97 -19.09
C ASN A 472 -2.55 22.78 -19.05
N ILE A 473 -2.40 21.86 -18.09
CA ILE A 473 -3.25 20.67 -17.99
C ILE A 473 -4.51 21.05 -17.18
N PRO A 474 -5.72 20.94 -17.73
CA PRO A 474 -6.94 21.41 -17.06
C PRO A 474 -7.35 20.52 -15.86
N SER A 475 -6.99 19.24 -15.89
CA SER A 475 -7.36 18.26 -14.88
C SER A 475 -6.36 18.23 -13.72
N ARG A 476 -6.86 18.51 -12.49
CA ARG A 476 -6.07 18.41 -11.24
C ARG A 476 -5.50 17.01 -11.00
N GLY A 477 -6.14 15.96 -11.53
CA GLY A 477 -5.65 14.58 -11.42
C GLY A 477 -4.42 14.32 -12.28
N ASP A 478 -4.45 14.82 -13.52
CA ASP A 478 -3.37 14.63 -14.49
C ASP A 478 -2.17 15.51 -14.16
N GLN A 479 -2.40 16.73 -13.64
CA GLN A 479 -1.35 17.55 -13.02
C GLN A 479 -0.61 16.81 -11.90
N ARG A 480 -1.31 16.03 -11.06
CA ARG A 480 -0.68 15.24 -9.98
C ARG A 480 0.14 14.07 -10.52
N ARG A 481 -0.38 13.36 -11.54
CA ARG A 481 0.33 12.24 -12.18
C ARG A 481 1.60 12.72 -12.88
N GLN A 482 1.52 13.80 -13.65
CA GLN A 482 2.67 14.36 -14.34
C GLN A 482 3.67 14.97 -13.36
N LYS A 483 3.20 15.56 -12.26
CA LYS A 483 4.08 15.96 -11.15
C LYS A 483 4.83 14.76 -10.56
N GLN A 484 4.16 13.62 -10.31
CA GLN A 484 4.82 12.42 -9.82
C GLN A 484 5.86 11.90 -10.82
N GLN A 485 5.54 11.85 -12.12
CA GLN A 485 6.50 11.47 -13.16
C GLN A 485 7.72 12.40 -13.22
N THR A 486 7.54 13.71 -13.02
CA THR A 486 8.69 14.64 -12.94
C THR A 486 9.53 14.42 -11.68
N ILE A 487 8.94 13.91 -10.59
CA ILE A 487 9.68 13.54 -9.37
C ILE A 487 10.47 12.26 -9.61
N ASP A 488 9.84 11.25 -10.21
CA ASP A 488 10.47 9.96 -10.51
C ASP A 488 11.60 10.12 -11.54
N ALA A 489 11.46 11.05 -12.50
CA ALA A 489 12.48 11.42 -13.47
C ALA A 489 13.61 12.29 -12.89
N GLY A 490 13.55 12.69 -11.61
CA GLY A 490 14.54 13.54 -10.95
C GLY A 490 14.56 15.00 -11.41
N ILE A 491 13.51 15.47 -12.09
CA ILE A 491 13.36 16.85 -12.58
C ILE A 491 12.83 17.75 -11.46
N ASN A 492 11.85 17.26 -10.70
CA ASN A 492 11.29 17.91 -9.53
C ASN A 492 11.69 17.14 -8.27
N HIS A 493 12.02 17.85 -7.20
CA HIS A 493 12.27 17.24 -5.90
C HIS A 493 11.20 17.69 -4.91
N GLU A 494 10.79 16.84 -3.96
CA GLU A 494 9.84 17.28 -2.94
C GLU A 494 10.49 18.22 -1.92
N PHE A 495 11.76 17.96 -1.60
CA PHE A 495 12.59 18.79 -0.72
C PHE A 495 13.92 19.13 -1.38
N VAL A 496 14.39 20.34 -1.09
CA VAL A 496 15.69 20.83 -1.52
C VAL A 496 16.53 21.21 -0.30
N ALA A 497 17.83 20.98 -0.41
CA ALA A 497 18.83 21.31 0.59
C ALA A 497 19.83 22.35 0.05
N SER A 498 20.12 23.37 0.86
CA SER A 498 21.26 24.26 0.66
C SER A 498 22.25 24.04 1.81
N ILE A 499 23.49 23.68 1.47
CA ILE A 499 24.52 23.31 2.44
C ILE A 499 25.77 24.15 2.21
N ALA A 500 26.16 24.90 3.24
CA ALA A 500 27.39 25.68 3.26
C ALA A 500 28.61 24.77 3.49
N LEU A 501 29.08 24.10 2.43
CA LEU A 501 30.21 23.17 2.50
C LEU A 501 31.54 23.80 2.95
N ASN A 502 31.70 25.11 2.81
CA ASN A 502 32.83 25.87 3.35
C ASN A 502 32.93 25.80 4.88
N LYS A 503 31.81 25.59 5.57
CA LYS A 503 31.78 25.38 7.03
C LYS A 503 32.18 23.95 7.43
N ILE A 504 32.26 23.03 6.47
CA ILE A 504 32.67 21.63 6.69
C ILE A 504 34.16 21.46 6.36
N SER A 505 34.54 21.66 5.10
CA SER A 505 35.90 21.43 4.61
C SER A 505 36.09 21.97 3.19
N GLU A 506 37.23 22.61 2.93
CA GLU A 506 37.59 23.16 1.62
C GLU A 506 37.78 22.05 0.54
N PRO A 507 38.48 20.93 0.82
CA PRO A 507 38.52 19.77 -0.08
C PRO A 507 37.15 19.23 -0.50
N ILE A 508 36.21 19.08 0.46
CA ILE A 508 34.86 18.57 0.17
C ILE A 508 34.10 19.56 -0.72
N ARG A 509 34.23 20.87 -0.44
CA ARG A 509 33.65 21.92 -1.29
C ARG A 509 34.20 21.90 -2.71
N ARG A 510 35.50 21.66 -2.90
CA ARG A 510 36.11 21.55 -4.24
C ARG A 510 35.64 20.31 -5.00
N HIS A 511 35.47 19.19 -4.28
CA HIS A 511 35.03 17.93 -4.87
C HIS A 511 33.54 17.95 -5.27
N VAL A 512 32.66 18.40 -4.37
CA VAL A 512 31.21 18.38 -4.58
C VAL A 512 30.70 19.62 -5.30
N GLY A 513 31.35 20.77 -5.12
CA GLY A 513 30.93 22.06 -5.68
C GLY A 513 30.02 22.87 -4.76
N ARG A 514 29.19 23.76 -5.32
CA ARG A 514 28.20 24.54 -4.55
C ARG A 514 26.88 23.77 -4.47
N LEU A 515 26.43 23.48 -3.25
CA LEU A 515 25.10 22.88 -2.99
C LEU A 515 24.11 23.97 -2.59
N ASN A 516 23.41 24.53 -3.58
CA ASN A 516 22.33 25.48 -3.35
C ASN A 516 21.03 24.96 -3.98
N ARG A 517 20.01 24.73 -3.15
CA ARG A 517 18.73 24.13 -3.53
C ARG A 517 18.89 22.78 -4.27
N ALA A 518 19.85 21.97 -3.85
CA ALA A 518 20.05 20.63 -4.38
C ALA A 518 18.91 19.69 -3.95
N GLY A 519 18.41 18.88 -4.86
CA GLY A 519 17.29 17.98 -4.60
C GLY A 519 17.65 16.82 -3.68
N ILE A 520 16.88 16.62 -2.61
CA ILE A 520 17.08 15.47 -1.74
C ILE A 520 16.55 14.22 -2.45
N GLN A 521 17.44 13.27 -2.74
CA GLN A 521 17.10 12.03 -3.45
C GLN A 521 16.55 10.98 -2.49
N ALA A 522 17.11 10.90 -1.28
CA ALA A 522 16.72 9.93 -0.28
C ALA A 522 17.05 10.45 1.13
N ALA A 523 16.25 10.03 2.11
CA ALA A 523 16.37 10.45 3.48
C ALA A 523 15.97 9.31 4.45
N VAL A 524 16.71 9.18 5.54
CA VAL A 524 16.43 8.21 6.61
C VAL A 524 16.55 8.92 7.96
N CYS A 525 15.58 8.70 8.84
CA CYS A 525 15.61 9.19 10.22
C CYS A 525 15.68 8.02 11.20
N ILE A 526 16.65 8.09 12.11
CA ILE A 526 16.96 7.03 13.05
C ILE A 526 17.16 7.65 14.43
N LEU A 527 16.74 6.96 15.49
CA LEU A 527 16.90 7.40 16.88
C LEU A 527 17.53 6.33 17.75
N ILE A 528 18.05 6.73 18.90
CA ILE A 528 18.42 5.80 19.97
C ILE A 528 17.38 5.96 21.08
N GLY A 529 16.70 4.86 21.39
CA GLY A 529 15.75 4.75 22.51
C GLY A 529 16.45 4.75 23.86
#